data_AF-A0A1I5EZ67-F1
#
_entry.id   AF-A0A1I5EZ67-F1
#
_cell.length_a   1.000
_cell.length_b   1.000
_cell.length_c   1.000
_cell.angle_alpha   90.00
_cell.angle_beta   90.00
_cell.angle_gamma   90.00
#
_symmetry.space_group_name_H-M   'P 1'
#
loop_
_entity.id
_entity.type
_entity.pdbx_description
1 polymer ?
#
loop_
_entity_poly.entity_id
_entity_poly.type
_entity_poly.pdbx_seq_one_letter_code
_entity_poly.pdbx_strand_id
1 'polypeptide(L)'
;MTGPAHESPHGVRRITLDAAGLPLSALLSEPPGGAPRAVVVAVHGGGMNAGYFDCRAHPQQSLLTLGARLGHTVLAVDRPGYGHSAARLPEGQGLAEQAVSLRAALRDFTSRHDTGAGLFLLAHSYGGKVALTAAAELPSAAGPPCAAGPLHAAELPHAVDRSHAADALQASELPHAADALQAVGLPQAPSGGLPQSIGLPPSAEPGPSHLLGIDISGCGHLYAVEPHELPIADNDGVRLRRSWGPLRLYPSGTFRESGSIVEPVPALERAELARWPLLFRSTA
;
A
#
# COMPACT_ATOMS: atom_id res chain seq x y z
N MET A 1 28.92 -17.52 -7.44
CA MET A 1 28.86 -17.33 -5.97
C MET A 1 27.94 -16.15 -5.70
N THR A 2 26.67 -16.42 -5.43
CA THR A 2 25.68 -15.41 -5.02
C THR A 2 25.95 -15.06 -3.56
N GLY A 3 26.24 -13.80 -3.26
CA GLY A 3 26.47 -13.34 -1.89
C GLY A 3 25.23 -13.57 -1.00
N PRO A 4 25.42 -13.66 0.33
CA PRO A 4 24.30 -13.89 1.25
C PRO A 4 23.30 -12.73 1.12
N ALA A 5 22.02 -13.06 0.96
CA ALA A 5 20.94 -12.09 1.09
C ALA A 5 21.08 -11.43 2.47
N HIS A 6 21.22 -10.12 2.50
CA HIS A 6 21.41 -9.36 3.73
C HIS A 6 20.08 -9.35 4.51
N GLU A 7 19.81 -10.41 5.28
CA GLU A 7 18.68 -10.45 6.20
C GLU A 7 18.88 -9.38 7.28
N SER A 8 17.90 -8.50 7.41
CA SER A 8 17.88 -7.56 8.53
C SER A 8 17.52 -8.32 9.81
N PRO A 9 17.99 -7.90 11.00
CA PRO A 9 17.75 -8.57 12.28
C PRO A 9 16.25 -8.69 12.69
N HIS A 10 15.33 -8.20 11.85
CA HIS A 10 13.88 -8.20 12.04
C HIS A 10 13.13 -9.07 11.03
N GLY A 11 13.83 -9.92 10.25
CA GLY A 11 13.20 -10.82 9.27
C GLY A 11 12.68 -10.11 8.01
N VAL A 12 13.03 -8.83 7.82
CA VAL A 12 12.76 -8.09 6.59
C VAL A 12 13.88 -8.37 5.59
N ARG A 13 13.52 -8.84 4.40
CA ARG A 13 14.45 -9.15 3.31
C ARG A 13 14.00 -8.53 2.00
N ARG A 14 14.96 -8.20 1.14
CA ARG A 14 14.68 -7.72 -0.22
C ARG A 14 14.44 -8.88 -1.16
N ILE A 15 13.40 -8.76 -2.00
CA ILE A 15 13.12 -9.69 -3.10
C ILE A 15 12.97 -8.91 -4.40
N THR A 16 12.93 -9.65 -5.51
CA THR A 16 12.57 -9.12 -6.83
C THR A 16 11.29 -9.81 -7.30
N LEU A 17 10.39 -9.03 -7.89
CA LEU A 17 9.17 -9.47 -8.55
C LEU A 17 9.32 -9.26 -10.06
N ASP A 18 8.80 -10.18 -10.85
CA ASP A 18 8.71 -10.01 -12.31
C ASP A 18 7.37 -9.38 -12.70
N ALA A 19 7.39 -8.11 -13.09
CA ALA A 19 6.23 -7.40 -13.62
C ALA A 19 6.17 -7.53 -15.15
N ALA A 20 6.02 -8.76 -15.65
CA ALA A 20 6.01 -9.09 -17.08
C ALA A 20 7.30 -8.64 -17.81
N GLY A 21 8.46 -9.04 -17.30
CA GLY A 21 9.78 -8.70 -17.83
C GLY A 21 10.41 -7.44 -17.21
N LEU A 22 9.66 -6.70 -16.41
CA LEU A 22 10.15 -5.54 -15.66
C LEU A 22 10.46 -5.96 -14.19
N PRO A 23 11.72 -5.91 -13.73
CA PRO A 23 12.05 -6.26 -12.36
C PRO A 23 11.62 -5.14 -11.41
N LEU A 24 10.74 -5.46 -10.47
CA LEU A 24 10.40 -4.59 -9.33
C LEU A 24 11.10 -5.10 -8.08
N SER A 25 11.79 -4.23 -7.35
CA SER A 25 12.27 -4.56 -6.00
C SER A 25 11.13 -4.48 -5.00
N ALA A 26 11.20 -5.30 -3.96
CA ALA A 26 10.26 -5.25 -2.85
C ALA A 26 10.95 -5.64 -1.54
N LEU A 27 10.40 -5.20 -0.41
CA LEU A 27 10.69 -5.73 0.92
C LEU A 27 9.62 -6.75 1.31
N LEU A 28 10.05 -7.88 1.85
CA LEU A 28 9.21 -8.98 2.28
C LEU A 28 9.51 -9.30 3.75
N SER A 29 8.45 -9.43 4.55
CA SER A 29 8.50 -9.99 5.89
C SER A 29 7.39 -11.02 6.05
N GLU A 30 7.72 -12.16 6.64
CA GLU A 30 6.81 -13.30 6.80
C GLU A 30 6.63 -13.64 8.28
N PRO A 31 5.46 -14.19 8.66
CA PRO A 31 5.19 -14.51 10.05
C PRO A 31 6.06 -15.68 10.56
N PRO A 32 6.53 -15.63 11.81
CA PRO A 32 7.29 -16.72 12.43
C PRO A 32 6.34 -17.85 12.83
N GLY A 33 5.91 -18.68 11.87
CA GLY A 33 4.94 -19.75 12.16
C GLY A 33 4.37 -20.52 10.97
N GLY A 34 4.76 -20.22 9.73
CA GLY A 34 4.27 -20.91 8.53
C GLY A 34 3.21 -20.09 7.78
N ALA A 35 2.12 -20.73 7.36
CA ALA A 35 1.11 -20.16 6.47
C ALA A 35 0.56 -18.80 6.99
N PRO A 36 0.59 -17.74 6.16
CA PRO A 36 0.09 -16.43 6.58
C PRO A 36 -1.43 -16.40 6.67
N ARG A 37 -1.96 -15.50 7.51
CA ARG A 37 -3.41 -15.20 7.55
C ARG A 37 -3.88 -14.57 6.25
N ALA A 38 -3.10 -13.63 5.74
CA ALA A 38 -3.28 -12.94 4.47
C ALA A 38 -1.96 -12.26 4.10
N VAL A 39 -1.86 -11.76 2.86
CA VAL A 39 -0.75 -10.90 2.43
C VAL A 39 -1.20 -9.44 2.44
N VAL A 40 -0.46 -8.58 3.14
CA VAL A 40 -0.61 -7.12 3.07
C VAL A 40 0.40 -6.59 2.06
N VAL A 41 -0.11 -6.04 0.96
CA VAL A 41 0.70 -5.41 -0.08
C VAL A 41 0.75 -3.91 0.18
N ALA A 42 1.93 -3.38 0.49
CA ALA A 42 2.13 -1.98 0.80
C ALA A 42 2.68 -1.20 -0.42
N VAL A 43 1.99 -0.12 -0.81
CA VAL A 43 2.27 0.67 -2.01
C VAL A 43 2.58 2.12 -1.65
N HIS A 44 3.82 2.55 -1.85
CA HIS A 44 4.30 3.86 -1.38
C HIS A 44 3.83 5.02 -2.25
N GLY A 45 3.90 6.23 -1.68
CA GLY A 45 3.61 7.49 -2.37
C GLY A 45 4.67 7.94 -3.36
N GLY A 46 4.52 9.14 -3.90
CA GLY A 46 5.52 9.72 -4.81
C GLY A 46 6.80 10.11 -4.10
N GLY A 47 7.94 9.90 -4.76
CA GLY A 47 9.26 10.30 -4.24
C GLY A 47 9.73 9.48 -3.04
N MET A 48 9.19 8.27 -2.89
CA MET A 48 9.55 7.32 -1.83
C MET A 48 9.92 5.97 -2.45
N ASN A 49 10.44 5.05 -1.63
CA ASN A 49 10.59 3.63 -1.96
C ASN A 49 9.91 2.73 -0.92
N ALA A 50 9.97 1.41 -1.09
CA ALA A 50 9.36 0.40 -0.22
C ALA A 50 9.77 0.52 1.26
N GLY A 51 10.94 1.10 1.53
CA GLY A 51 11.41 1.38 2.89
C GLY A 51 10.52 2.35 3.66
N TYR A 52 9.62 3.09 2.98
CA TYR A 52 8.60 3.92 3.62
C TYR A 52 7.78 3.15 4.68
N PHE A 53 7.53 1.87 4.44
CA PHE A 53 6.76 1.01 5.35
C PHE A 53 7.64 0.30 6.39
N ASP A 54 8.97 0.38 6.26
CA ASP A 54 9.94 -0.25 7.15
C ASP A 54 10.65 0.78 8.01
N CYS A 55 10.00 1.23 9.10
CA CYS A 55 10.57 2.20 10.04
C CYS A 55 11.79 1.61 10.78
N ARG A 56 12.97 1.75 10.18
CA ARG A 56 14.26 1.24 10.73
C ARG A 56 14.63 1.87 12.06
N ALA A 57 14.26 3.14 12.28
CA ALA A 57 14.53 3.84 13.53
C ALA A 57 13.73 3.28 14.71
N HIS A 58 12.58 2.65 14.45
CA HIS A 58 11.71 2.12 15.49
C HIS A 58 10.92 0.90 14.97
N PRO A 59 11.43 -0.34 15.11
CA PRO A 59 10.82 -1.54 14.52
C PRO A 59 9.36 -1.79 14.92
N GLN A 60 8.91 -1.32 16.08
CA GLN A 60 7.49 -1.41 16.48
C GLN A 60 6.55 -0.52 15.64
N GLN A 61 7.11 0.43 14.88
CA GLN A 61 6.41 1.29 13.92
C GLN A 61 6.66 0.85 12.46
N SER A 62 7.39 -0.24 12.23
CA SER A 62 7.55 -0.85 10.92
C SER A 62 6.33 -1.72 10.62
N LEU A 63 5.60 -1.43 9.52
CA LEU A 63 4.48 -2.25 9.07
C LEU A 63 4.95 -3.68 8.77
N LEU A 64 6.15 -3.82 8.19
CA LEU A 64 6.75 -5.12 7.87
C LEU A 64 6.91 -5.96 9.16
N THR A 65 7.50 -5.36 10.20
CA THR A 65 7.75 -6.04 11.47
C THR A 65 6.44 -6.31 12.22
N LEU A 66 5.53 -5.34 12.27
CA LEU A 66 4.26 -5.47 12.99
C LEU A 66 3.32 -6.48 12.32
N GLY A 67 3.15 -6.39 11.00
CA GLY A 67 2.28 -7.28 10.25
C GLY A 67 2.73 -8.75 10.33
N ALA A 68 4.03 -9.02 10.18
CA ALA A 68 4.60 -10.34 10.37
C ALA A 68 4.32 -10.90 11.78
N ARG A 69 4.51 -10.08 12.82
CA ARG A 69 4.19 -10.47 14.20
C ARG A 69 2.70 -10.75 14.43
N LEU A 70 1.81 -10.15 13.65
CA LEU A 70 0.36 -10.35 13.70
C LEU A 70 -0.13 -11.50 12.80
N GLY A 71 0.78 -12.24 12.17
CA GLY A 71 0.48 -13.42 11.36
C GLY A 71 0.26 -13.12 9.88
N HIS A 72 0.61 -11.93 9.38
CA HIS A 72 0.47 -11.56 7.97
C HIS A 72 1.82 -11.57 7.27
N THR A 73 1.86 -12.05 6.03
CA THR A 73 2.98 -11.73 5.15
C THR A 73 2.83 -10.29 4.71
N VAL A 74 3.89 -9.50 4.77
CA VAL A 74 3.88 -8.10 4.34
C VAL A 74 4.85 -7.92 3.18
N LEU A 75 4.33 -7.43 2.06
CA LEU A 75 5.05 -7.18 0.82
C LEU A 75 5.00 -5.68 0.50
N ALA A 76 6.07 -4.94 0.78
CA ALA A 76 6.19 -3.54 0.37
C ALA A 76 6.91 -3.44 -0.97
N VAL A 77 6.25 -2.90 -1.99
CA VAL A 77 6.75 -2.93 -3.38
C VAL A 77 7.31 -1.56 -3.77
N ASP A 78 8.49 -1.53 -4.39
CA ASP A 78 8.95 -0.35 -5.13
C ASP A 78 8.12 -0.24 -6.41
N ARG A 79 7.40 0.87 -6.57
CA ARG A 79 6.57 1.10 -7.75
C ARG A 79 7.42 1.15 -9.03
N PRO A 80 6.83 0.86 -10.21
CA PRO A 80 7.52 1.05 -11.48
C PRO A 80 8.05 2.47 -11.63
N GLY A 81 9.31 2.61 -12.05
CA GLY A 81 10.04 3.88 -12.07
C GLY A 81 10.90 4.14 -10.82
N TYR A 82 10.77 3.30 -9.78
CA TYR A 82 11.57 3.35 -8.55
C TYR A 82 12.40 2.07 -8.37
N GLY A 83 13.37 2.13 -7.47
CA GLY A 83 14.21 0.99 -7.10
C GLY A 83 14.85 0.30 -8.31
N HIS A 84 14.73 -1.02 -8.40
CA HIS A 84 15.31 -1.82 -9.50
C HIS A 84 14.79 -1.46 -10.90
N SER A 85 13.61 -0.84 -11.00
CA SER A 85 12.99 -0.51 -12.29
C SER A 85 13.37 0.88 -12.81
N ALA A 86 13.92 1.75 -11.97
CA ALA A 86 14.20 3.15 -12.29
C ALA A 86 15.09 3.32 -13.54
N ALA A 87 16.16 2.54 -13.66
CA ALA A 87 17.07 2.62 -14.80
C ALA A 87 16.42 2.20 -16.13
N ARG A 88 15.39 1.35 -16.10
CA ARG A 88 14.63 0.92 -17.29
C ARG A 88 13.47 1.85 -17.62
N LEU A 89 13.04 2.65 -16.65
CA LEU A 89 11.92 3.58 -16.74
C LEU A 89 12.36 4.98 -16.26
N PRO A 90 13.30 5.65 -16.97
CA PRO A 90 13.86 6.93 -16.51
C PRO A 90 12.80 8.03 -16.37
N GLU A 91 11.75 8.01 -17.21
CA GLU A 91 10.62 8.94 -17.13
C GLU A 91 9.48 8.42 -16.22
N GLY A 92 9.60 7.19 -15.72
CA GLY A 92 8.56 6.46 -15.00
C GLY A 92 7.52 5.83 -15.91
N GLN A 93 6.33 5.61 -15.35
CA GLN A 93 5.14 5.11 -16.04
C GLN A 93 3.93 5.97 -15.63
N GLY A 94 2.96 6.08 -16.55
CA GLY A 94 1.65 6.63 -16.22
C GLY A 94 0.85 5.71 -15.30
N LEU A 95 -0.25 6.22 -14.76
CA LEU A 95 -1.07 5.52 -13.77
C LEU A 95 -1.55 4.14 -14.24
N ALA A 96 -2.05 4.06 -15.48
CA ALA A 96 -2.59 2.83 -16.05
C ALA A 96 -1.49 1.77 -16.23
N GLU A 97 -0.32 2.16 -16.74
CA GLU A 97 0.83 1.27 -16.89
C GLU A 97 1.36 0.80 -15.53
N GLN A 98 1.44 1.68 -14.53
CA GLN A 98 1.84 1.29 -13.18
C GLN A 98 0.89 0.24 -12.58
N ALA A 99 -0.42 0.39 -12.80
CA ALA A 99 -1.40 -0.59 -12.34
C ALA A 99 -1.25 -1.95 -13.02
N VAL A 100 -0.97 -1.98 -14.34
CA VAL A 100 -0.67 -3.21 -15.08
C VAL A 100 0.58 -3.89 -14.52
N SER A 101 1.68 -3.15 -14.34
CA SER A 101 2.92 -3.67 -13.79
C SER A 101 2.77 -4.15 -12.35
N LEU A 102 2.02 -3.44 -11.50
CA LEU A 102 1.72 -3.90 -10.14
C LEU A 102 0.94 -5.22 -10.15
N ARG A 103 -0.12 -5.34 -10.96
CA ARG A 103 -0.87 -6.60 -11.07
C ARG A 103 0.01 -7.75 -11.57
N ALA A 104 0.91 -7.50 -12.53
CA ALA A 104 1.84 -8.52 -13.02
C ALA A 104 2.80 -8.98 -11.91
N ALA A 105 3.38 -8.04 -11.14
CA ALA A 105 4.22 -8.36 -10.00
C ALA A 105 3.49 -9.14 -8.91
N LEU A 106 2.22 -8.82 -8.65
CA LEU A 106 1.40 -9.55 -7.69
C LEU A 106 1.09 -10.98 -8.17
N ARG A 107 0.84 -11.19 -9.47
CA ARG A 107 0.68 -12.53 -10.03
C ARG A 107 1.96 -13.36 -9.90
N ASP A 108 3.12 -12.77 -10.18
CA ASP A 108 4.42 -13.42 -9.95
C ASP A 108 4.59 -13.79 -8.47
N PHE A 109 4.29 -12.86 -7.55
CA PHE A 109 4.35 -13.13 -6.12
C PHE A 109 3.41 -14.28 -5.71
N THR A 110 2.12 -14.23 -6.08
CA THR A 110 1.12 -15.24 -5.70
C THR A 110 1.40 -16.61 -6.28
N SER A 111 2.17 -16.68 -7.39
CA SER A 111 2.58 -17.96 -7.98
C SER A 111 3.70 -18.67 -7.19
N ARG A 112 4.39 -17.96 -6.30
CA ARG A 112 5.58 -18.44 -5.57
C ARG A 112 5.41 -18.45 -4.06
N HIS A 113 4.37 -17.82 -3.52
CA HIS A 113 4.17 -17.62 -2.09
C HIS A 113 2.75 -18.00 -1.66
N ASP A 114 2.63 -18.59 -0.47
CA ASP A 114 1.33 -18.79 0.18
C ASP A 114 0.72 -17.42 0.52
N THR A 115 -0.55 -17.26 0.17
CA THR A 115 -1.27 -15.99 0.35
C THR A 115 -2.30 -16.03 1.48
N GLY A 116 -2.49 -17.17 2.14
CA GLY A 116 -3.53 -17.33 3.14
C GLY A 116 -4.90 -17.03 2.57
N ALA A 117 -5.64 -16.14 3.22
CA ALA A 117 -6.95 -15.71 2.74
C ALA A 117 -6.92 -14.92 1.43
N GLY A 118 -5.80 -14.29 1.04
CA GLY A 118 -5.71 -13.46 -0.16
C GLY A 118 -4.86 -12.20 0.04
N LEU A 119 -5.10 -11.19 -0.79
CA LEU A 119 -4.33 -9.95 -0.81
C LEU A 119 -5.14 -8.79 -0.21
N PHE A 120 -4.54 -8.01 0.68
CA PHE A 120 -5.06 -6.72 1.14
C PHE A 120 -4.11 -5.61 0.69
N LEU A 121 -4.61 -4.61 -0.03
CA LEU A 121 -3.79 -3.49 -0.49
C LEU A 121 -3.80 -2.37 0.55
N LEU A 122 -2.63 -1.94 0.99
CA LEU A 122 -2.45 -0.76 1.83
C LEU A 122 -1.60 0.26 1.08
N ALA A 123 -2.12 1.46 0.89
CA ALA A 123 -1.47 2.44 0.03
C ALA A 123 -1.42 3.83 0.64
N HIS A 124 -0.37 4.58 0.28
CA HIS A 124 -0.19 5.96 0.73
C HIS A 124 -0.03 6.91 -0.46
N SER A 125 -0.70 8.06 -0.38
CA SER A 125 -0.59 9.17 -1.34
C SER A 125 -0.76 8.69 -2.79
N TYR A 126 0.18 8.99 -3.68
CA TYR A 126 0.15 8.55 -5.08
C TYR A 126 -0.01 7.02 -5.23
N GLY A 127 0.54 6.23 -4.30
CA GLY A 127 0.36 4.78 -4.27
C GLY A 127 -1.11 4.37 -4.18
N GLY A 128 -1.97 5.19 -3.56
CA GLY A 128 -3.41 4.96 -3.49
C GLY A 128 -4.08 4.93 -4.86
N LYS A 129 -3.62 5.78 -5.77
CA LYS A 129 -4.11 5.86 -7.16
C LYS A 129 -3.82 4.56 -7.91
N VAL A 130 -2.57 4.12 -7.80
CA VAL A 130 -2.08 2.88 -8.41
C VAL A 130 -2.82 1.68 -7.82
N ALA A 131 -2.98 1.63 -6.50
CA ALA A 131 -3.67 0.55 -5.81
C ALA A 131 -5.16 0.47 -6.20
N LEU A 132 -5.88 1.60 -6.28
CA LEU A 132 -7.28 1.63 -6.76
C LEU A 132 -7.40 1.12 -8.20
N THR A 133 -6.53 1.63 -9.08
CA THR A 133 -6.55 1.28 -10.51
C THR A 133 -6.17 -0.19 -10.71
N ALA A 134 -5.26 -0.72 -9.90
CA ALA A 134 -4.91 -2.14 -9.90
C ALA A 134 -6.05 -3.01 -9.37
N ALA A 135 -6.68 -2.60 -8.26
CA ALA A 135 -7.76 -3.32 -7.59
C ALA A 135 -9.00 -3.55 -8.47
N ALA A 136 -9.33 -2.59 -9.34
CA ALA A 136 -10.47 -2.69 -10.25
C ALA A 136 -10.45 -3.93 -11.17
N GLU A 137 -9.26 -4.49 -11.41
CA GLU A 137 -9.03 -5.62 -12.33
C GLU A 137 -8.45 -6.86 -11.61
N LEU A 138 -8.46 -6.86 -10.26
CA LEU A 138 -8.09 -8.04 -9.47
C LEU A 138 -9.33 -8.92 -9.20
N PRO A 139 -9.20 -10.26 -9.22
CA PRO A 139 -10.29 -11.14 -8.81
C PRO A 139 -10.73 -10.81 -7.37
N SER A 140 -12.01 -10.56 -7.15
CA SER A 140 -12.55 -10.30 -5.81
C SER A 140 -12.94 -11.60 -5.10
N ALA A 141 -12.85 -11.61 -3.77
CA ALA A 141 -13.38 -12.69 -2.93
C ALA A 141 -14.89 -12.91 -3.11
N ALA A 142 -15.60 -11.83 -3.47
CA ALA A 142 -17.03 -11.84 -3.71
C ALA A 142 -17.31 -12.23 -5.18
N GLY A 143 -18.32 -13.07 -5.40
CA GLY A 143 -18.88 -13.33 -6.73
C GLY A 143 -19.36 -12.04 -7.44
N PRO A 144 -19.93 -12.14 -8.67
CA PRO A 144 -20.28 -10.96 -9.46
C PRO A 144 -21.09 -9.96 -8.62
N PRO A 145 -20.83 -8.66 -8.74
CA PRO A 145 -21.42 -7.67 -7.84
C PRO A 145 -22.94 -7.71 -7.97
N CYS A 146 -23.62 -8.27 -6.96
CA CYS A 146 -25.00 -7.90 -6.69
C CYS A 146 -24.97 -6.40 -6.46
N ALA A 147 -25.67 -5.63 -7.31
CA ALA A 147 -25.74 -4.19 -7.27
C ALA A 147 -25.87 -3.69 -5.82
N ALA A 148 -24.76 -3.25 -5.24
CA ALA A 148 -24.77 -2.58 -3.97
C ALA A 148 -25.34 -1.19 -4.24
N GLY A 149 -26.52 -0.93 -3.68
CA GLY A 149 -27.16 0.38 -3.71
C GLY A 149 -26.23 1.49 -3.19
N PRO A 150 -26.60 2.76 -3.44
CA PRO A 150 -25.74 3.90 -3.18
C PRO A 150 -25.18 3.85 -1.76
N LEU A 151 -23.85 3.81 -1.65
CA LEU A 151 -23.13 4.05 -0.41
C LEU A 151 -23.63 5.39 0.14
N HIS A 152 -24.21 5.37 1.33
CA HIS A 152 -24.60 6.59 2.04
C HIS A 152 -23.33 7.42 2.26
N ALA A 153 -23.16 8.47 1.46
CA ALA A 153 -22.35 9.60 1.85
C ALA A 153 -23.00 10.17 3.11
N ALA A 154 -22.35 10.01 4.27
CA ALA A 154 -22.71 10.79 5.43
C ALA A 154 -22.50 12.26 5.07
N GLU A 155 -23.59 13.00 4.83
CA GLU A 155 -23.56 14.45 4.76
C GLU A 155 -23.02 14.97 6.09
N LEU A 156 -21.78 15.48 6.07
CA LEU A 156 -21.30 16.35 7.14
C LEU A 156 -21.94 17.73 6.97
N PRO A 157 -22.41 18.36 8.05
CA PRO A 157 -23.16 19.62 7.98
C PRO A 157 -22.30 20.73 7.36
N HIS A 158 -22.95 21.51 6.49
CA HIS A 158 -22.39 22.70 5.89
C HIS A 158 -21.87 23.70 6.92
N ALA A 159 -20.76 24.34 6.54
CA ALA A 159 -20.08 25.47 7.17
C ALA A 159 -19.18 25.12 8.37
N VAL A 160 -17.93 24.75 8.06
CA VAL A 160 -16.79 25.10 8.93
C VAL A 160 -15.95 26.12 8.19
N ASP A 161 -15.78 27.26 8.84
CA ASP A 161 -14.97 28.40 8.42
C ASP A 161 -13.58 27.94 7.94
N ARG A 162 -13.19 28.40 6.75
CA ARG A 162 -11.98 28.00 6.01
C ARG A 162 -10.66 28.39 6.70
N SER A 163 -10.75 29.06 7.85
CA SER A 163 -9.62 29.58 8.61
C SER A 163 -9.00 28.59 9.62
N HIS A 164 -9.68 27.46 9.91
CA HIS A 164 -9.24 26.53 10.98
C HIS A 164 -8.98 25.07 10.52
N ALA A 165 -9.17 24.73 9.24
CA ALA A 165 -9.03 23.35 8.75
C ALA A 165 -7.57 22.84 8.70
N ALA A 166 -6.57 23.72 8.77
CA ALA A 166 -5.16 23.36 8.69
C ALA A 166 -4.62 22.67 9.97
N ASP A 167 -5.26 22.88 11.12
CA ASP A 167 -4.78 22.37 12.40
C ASP A 167 -5.29 20.95 12.72
N ALA A 168 -6.39 20.51 12.09
CA ALA A 168 -7.03 19.23 12.38
C ALA A 168 -6.43 18.01 11.65
N LEU A 169 -5.61 18.22 10.61
CA LEU A 169 -4.99 17.15 9.81
C LEU A 169 -3.65 16.64 10.37
N GLN A 170 -3.16 17.22 11.48
CA GLN A 170 -1.76 17.08 11.92
C GLN A 170 -1.49 15.92 12.88
N ALA A 171 -2.48 15.09 13.22
CA ALA A 171 -2.33 14.09 14.28
C ALA A 171 -3.08 12.78 14.02
N SER A 172 -2.80 12.02 12.93
CA SER A 172 -3.42 10.69 12.78
C SER A 172 -2.85 9.77 11.67
N GLU A 173 -1.55 9.75 11.34
CA GLU A 173 -1.08 8.81 10.29
C GLU A 173 -0.74 7.39 10.79
N LEU A 174 -0.57 7.22 12.11
CA LEU A 174 -0.24 5.92 12.73
C LEU A 174 -1.44 5.01 13.13
N PRO A 175 -2.66 5.52 13.44
CA PRO A 175 -3.80 4.65 13.75
C PRO A 175 -4.25 3.76 12.58
N HIS A 176 -4.09 4.22 11.34
CA HIS A 176 -4.64 3.55 10.16
C HIS A 176 -4.04 2.18 9.86
N ALA A 177 -2.75 1.96 10.10
CA ALA A 177 -2.14 0.65 9.81
C ALA A 177 -2.61 -0.44 10.78
N ALA A 178 -2.79 -0.11 12.06
CA ALA A 178 -3.34 -1.04 13.04
C ALA A 178 -4.83 -1.30 12.79
N ASP A 179 -5.60 -0.26 12.42
CA ASP A 179 -7.02 -0.36 12.11
C ASP A 179 -7.26 -1.12 10.80
N ALA A 180 -6.42 -0.94 9.77
CA ALA A 180 -6.46 -1.71 8.52
C ALA A 180 -6.15 -3.19 8.75
N LEU A 181 -5.16 -3.50 9.60
CA LEU A 181 -4.86 -4.88 10.01
C LEU A 181 -6.00 -5.51 10.83
N GLN A 182 -6.76 -4.70 11.57
CA GLN A 182 -8.00 -5.15 12.24
C GLN A 182 -9.15 -5.36 11.25
N ALA A 183 -9.27 -4.52 10.21
CA ALA A 183 -10.29 -4.63 9.17
C ALA A 183 -10.17 -5.92 8.32
N VAL A 184 -8.99 -6.56 8.32
CA VAL A 184 -8.74 -7.89 7.72
C VAL A 184 -9.34 -9.05 8.57
N GLY A 185 -10.11 -8.76 9.64
CA GLY A 185 -10.59 -9.73 10.64
C GLY A 185 -11.90 -10.50 10.37
N LEU A 186 -11.76 -11.82 10.20
CA LEU A 186 -12.64 -12.96 10.56
C LEU A 186 -14.07 -13.09 9.98
N PRO A 187 -14.38 -14.15 9.20
CA PRO A 187 -15.72 -14.74 9.23
C PRO A 187 -15.97 -15.41 10.59
N GLN A 188 -16.99 -14.95 11.30
CA GLN A 188 -17.49 -15.60 12.52
C GLN A 188 -18.00 -17.00 12.15
N ALA A 189 -17.43 -18.04 12.76
CA ALA A 189 -17.97 -19.38 12.63
C ALA A 189 -19.34 -19.45 13.34
N PRO A 190 -20.42 -19.93 12.69
CA PRO A 190 -21.71 -20.07 13.34
C PRO A 190 -21.61 -21.10 14.47
N SER A 191 -21.98 -20.69 15.67
CA SER A 191 -22.15 -21.57 16.82
C SER A 191 -23.42 -22.40 16.60
N GLY A 192 -23.28 -23.64 16.14
CA GLY A 192 -24.41 -24.55 15.92
C GLY A 192 -23.93 -25.99 15.82
N GLY A 193 -24.64 -26.91 16.47
CA GLY A 193 -24.18 -28.26 16.81
C GLY A 193 -23.74 -29.13 15.63
N LEU A 194 -22.85 -30.08 15.94
CA LEU A 194 -22.36 -31.13 15.05
C LEU A 194 -23.51 -31.89 14.35
N PRO A 195 -23.41 -32.08 13.03
CA PRO A 195 -23.75 -33.38 12.46
C PRO A 195 -22.56 -34.02 11.74
N GLN A 196 -22.60 -35.33 11.86
CA GLN A 196 -21.84 -36.44 11.31
C GLN A 196 -20.95 -36.22 10.07
N SER A 197 -19.84 -36.97 10.08
CA SER A 197 -18.78 -37.08 9.09
C SER A 197 -19.29 -37.16 7.64
N ILE A 198 -19.00 -36.11 6.87
CA ILE A 198 -18.93 -36.15 5.41
C ILE A 198 -17.46 -36.18 5.02
N GLY A 199 -17.12 -37.08 4.09
CA GLY A 199 -15.76 -37.36 3.66
C GLY A 199 -15.00 -36.10 3.20
N LEU A 200 -13.73 -36.05 3.57
CA LEU A 200 -12.79 -35.02 3.17
C LEU A 200 -12.69 -34.99 1.62
N PRO A 201 -13.02 -33.89 0.94
CA PRO A 201 -12.70 -33.77 -0.47
C PRO A 201 -11.18 -33.69 -0.66
N PRO A 202 -10.65 -34.08 -1.83
CA PRO A 202 -9.23 -33.91 -2.13
C PRO A 202 -8.84 -32.43 -2.01
N SER A 203 -7.60 -32.19 -1.57
CA SER A 203 -6.98 -30.88 -1.39
C SER A 203 -7.45 -29.89 -2.46
N ALA A 204 -8.12 -28.81 -2.01
CA ALA A 204 -8.51 -27.73 -2.89
C ALA A 204 -7.27 -27.23 -3.62
N GLU A 205 -7.26 -27.34 -4.95
CA GLU A 205 -6.37 -26.57 -5.81
C GLU A 205 -6.39 -25.12 -5.31
N PRO A 206 -5.25 -24.47 -5.05
CA PRO A 206 -5.26 -23.09 -4.55
C PRO A 206 -5.95 -22.22 -5.60
N GLY A 207 -7.17 -21.79 -5.28
CA GLY A 207 -7.92 -20.87 -6.11
C GLY A 207 -7.12 -19.58 -6.31
N PRO A 208 -7.42 -18.80 -7.38
CA PRO A 208 -6.71 -17.56 -7.63
C PRO A 208 -6.74 -16.67 -6.39
N SER A 209 -5.57 -16.18 -5.96
CA SER A 209 -5.47 -15.22 -4.87
C SER A 209 -6.36 -14.02 -5.16
N HIS A 210 -7.35 -13.81 -4.30
CA HIS A 210 -8.35 -12.78 -4.48
C HIS A 210 -8.07 -11.57 -3.60
N LEU A 211 -8.57 -10.42 -4.03
CA LEU A 211 -8.51 -9.17 -3.29
C LEU A 211 -9.51 -9.20 -2.13
N LEU A 212 -9.01 -9.00 -0.91
CA LEU A 212 -9.78 -8.92 0.34
C LEU A 212 -10.29 -7.50 0.59
N GLY A 213 -9.52 -6.49 0.21
CA GLY A 213 -9.85 -5.10 0.47
C GLY A 213 -8.69 -4.16 0.14
N ILE A 214 -8.97 -2.87 0.30
CA ILE A 214 -8.02 -1.78 0.09
C ILE A 214 -8.18 -0.73 1.19
N ASP A 215 -7.06 -0.27 1.75
CA ASP A 215 -6.98 0.92 2.61
C ASP A 215 -6.01 1.94 2.01
N ILE A 216 -6.39 3.21 2.06
CA ILE A 216 -5.68 4.30 1.40
C ILE A 216 -5.61 5.52 2.31
N SER A 217 -4.38 5.98 2.56
CA SER A 217 -4.11 7.24 3.23
C SER A 217 -3.62 8.30 2.24
N GLY A 218 -3.92 9.58 2.49
CA GLY A 218 -3.34 10.70 1.73
C GLY A 218 -3.76 10.79 0.24
N CYS A 219 -4.85 10.14 -0.16
CA CYS A 219 -5.39 10.17 -1.53
C CYS A 219 -6.88 10.54 -1.51
N GLY A 220 -7.31 11.37 -2.46
CA GLY A 220 -8.70 11.79 -2.61
C GLY A 220 -8.97 12.36 -3.99
N HIS A 221 -10.24 12.57 -4.32
CA HIS A 221 -10.67 13.08 -5.64
C HIS A 221 -10.46 14.59 -5.82
N LEU A 222 -10.16 15.30 -4.73
CA LEU A 222 -9.82 16.72 -4.69
C LEU A 222 -8.58 16.92 -3.83
N TYR A 223 -7.79 17.95 -4.14
CA TYR A 223 -6.72 18.38 -3.25
C TYR A 223 -7.29 19.17 -2.08
N ALA A 224 -6.72 18.94 -0.89
CA ALA A 224 -7.05 19.72 0.31
C ALA A 224 -6.43 21.13 0.30
N VAL A 225 -5.57 21.42 -0.68
CA VAL A 225 -4.85 22.69 -0.86
C VAL A 225 -4.99 23.17 -2.30
N GLU A 226 -4.75 24.46 -2.52
CA GLU A 226 -4.84 25.04 -3.87
C GLU A 226 -3.70 24.56 -4.79
N PRO A 227 -3.87 24.54 -6.13
CA PRO A 227 -2.86 24.01 -7.05
C PRO A 227 -1.47 24.65 -6.92
N HIS A 228 -1.41 25.94 -6.59
CA HIS A 228 -0.15 26.67 -6.39
C HIS A 228 0.52 26.35 -5.04
N GLU A 229 -0.16 25.63 -4.14
CA GLU A 229 0.34 25.16 -2.85
C GLU A 229 1.00 23.77 -2.95
N LEU A 230 0.70 23.03 -4.03
CA LEU A 230 1.23 21.69 -4.27
C LEU A 230 2.76 21.72 -4.47
N PRO A 231 3.50 20.73 -3.92
CA PRO A 231 4.95 20.64 -4.05
C PRO A 231 5.31 20.03 -5.42
N ILE A 232 5.00 20.75 -6.50
CA ILE A 232 5.23 20.30 -7.89
C ILE A 232 6.65 20.69 -8.36
N ALA A 233 7.33 21.60 -7.62
CA ALA A 233 8.66 22.10 -7.96
C ALA A 233 9.76 21.56 -7.01
N ASP A 234 10.98 21.43 -7.53
CA ASP A 234 12.14 20.82 -6.85
C ASP A 234 12.64 21.55 -5.57
N ASN A 235 12.05 22.69 -5.18
CA ASN A 235 12.55 23.55 -4.10
C ASN A 235 11.60 23.70 -2.89
N ASP A 236 10.64 22.79 -2.72
CA ASP A 236 9.53 22.94 -1.74
C ASP A 236 9.77 22.30 -0.36
N GLY A 237 11.03 22.22 0.11
CA GLY A 237 11.38 21.64 1.42
C GLY A 237 10.69 22.30 2.62
N VAL A 238 10.27 23.57 2.50
CA VAL A 238 9.49 24.30 3.51
C VAL A 238 8.02 23.88 3.54
N ARG A 239 7.47 23.44 2.40
CA ARG A 239 6.06 23.04 2.27
C ARG A 239 5.82 21.61 2.73
N LEU A 240 6.79 20.71 2.51
CA LEU A 240 6.75 19.36 3.08
C LEU A 240 6.58 19.40 4.61
N ARG A 241 7.27 20.31 5.32
CA ARG A 241 7.12 20.45 6.79
C ARG A 241 5.70 20.73 7.26
N ARG A 242 4.82 21.28 6.41
CA ARG A 242 3.41 21.55 6.75
C ARG A 242 2.55 20.29 6.67
N SER A 243 2.90 19.35 5.79
CA SER A 243 2.14 18.10 5.57
C SER A 243 2.38 17.05 6.65
N TRP A 244 3.58 17.04 7.26
CA TRP A 244 4.00 16.02 8.24
C TRP A 244 3.87 16.48 9.70
N GLY A 245 3.38 17.70 9.94
CA GLY A 245 3.27 18.25 11.30
C GLY A 245 4.62 18.40 12.01
N PRO A 246 4.61 18.61 13.34
CA PRO A 246 5.84 18.88 14.09
C PRO A 246 6.79 17.66 14.12
N LEU A 247 7.99 17.83 13.53
CA LEU A 247 9.00 16.75 13.43
C LEU A 247 9.40 16.12 14.77
N ARG A 248 9.19 16.83 15.90
CA ARG A 248 9.42 16.31 17.26
C ARG A 248 8.49 15.16 17.66
N LEU A 249 7.38 14.96 16.94
CA LEU A 249 6.43 13.89 17.20
C LEU A 249 6.86 12.55 16.57
N TYR A 250 7.91 12.55 15.76
CA TYR A 250 8.49 11.35 15.17
C TYR A 250 9.56 10.76 16.10
N PRO A 251 9.74 9.43 16.10
CA PRO A 251 10.82 8.80 16.85
C PRO A 251 12.19 9.42 16.56
N SER A 252 13.06 9.38 17.56
CA SER A 252 14.45 9.78 17.39
C SER A 252 15.11 8.98 16.27
N GLY A 253 15.75 9.67 15.32
CA GLY A 253 16.45 9.03 14.21
C GLY A 253 15.62 8.85 12.94
N THR A 254 14.28 9.06 12.96
CA THR A 254 13.42 8.92 11.79
C THR A 254 13.96 9.67 10.57
N PHE A 255 14.30 10.95 10.72
CA PHE A 255 14.79 11.78 9.59
C PHE A 255 16.26 11.52 9.20
N ARG A 256 17.04 10.88 10.07
CA ARG A 256 18.38 10.42 9.73
C ARG A 256 18.29 9.20 8.82
N GLU A 257 17.42 8.26 9.18
CA GLU A 257 17.19 7.03 8.42
C GLU A 257 16.38 7.30 7.14
N SER A 258 15.55 8.35 7.12
CA SER A 258 14.66 8.65 5.98
C SER A 258 15.40 9.04 4.70
N GLY A 259 16.66 9.45 4.77
CA GLY A 259 17.44 9.76 3.56
C GLY A 259 17.56 8.56 2.60
N SER A 260 17.48 7.34 3.13
CA SER A 260 17.54 6.10 2.34
C SER A 260 16.23 5.71 1.66
N ILE A 261 15.11 6.36 2.02
CA ILE A 261 13.77 6.04 1.49
C ILE A 261 13.24 7.09 0.53
N VAL A 262 13.93 8.22 0.40
CA VAL A 262 13.55 9.31 -0.50
C VAL A 262 14.16 9.06 -1.87
N GLU A 263 13.33 9.14 -2.90
CA GLU A 263 13.70 8.91 -4.30
C GLU A 263 13.28 10.10 -5.18
N PRO A 264 13.95 10.32 -6.32
CA PRO A 264 13.46 11.26 -7.32
C PRO A 264 12.07 10.84 -7.83
N VAL A 265 11.12 11.78 -7.87
CA VAL A 265 9.81 11.54 -8.51
C VAL A 265 10.03 11.42 -10.04
N PRO A 266 9.53 10.41 -10.74
CA PRO A 266 9.60 10.33 -12.19
C PRO A 266 8.81 11.46 -12.88
N ALA A 267 9.22 11.85 -14.09
CA ALA A 267 8.64 13.01 -14.78
C ALA A 267 7.17 12.81 -15.16
N LEU A 268 6.79 11.61 -15.60
CA LEU A 268 5.40 11.28 -15.92
C LEU A 268 4.51 11.36 -14.68
N GLU A 269 5.00 10.90 -13.53
CA GLU A 269 4.29 10.98 -12.26
C GLU A 269 4.08 12.44 -11.82
N ARG A 270 5.12 13.30 -11.92
CA ARG A 270 4.98 14.75 -11.67
C ARG A 270 3.91 15.39 -12.54
N ALA A 271 3.87 15.04 -13.84
CA ALA A 271 2.90 15.59 -14.79
C ALA A 271 1.46 15.14 -14.49
N GLU A 272 1.26 13.98 -13.85
CA GLU A 272 -0.05 13.50 -13.43
C GLU A 272 -0.53 14.12 -12.12
N LEU A 273 0.37 14.39 -11.17
CA LEU A 273 0.02 15.10 -9.92
C LEU A 273 -0.70 16.42 -10.22
N ALA A 274 -0.24 17.19 -11.21
CA ALA A 274 -0.89 18.43 -11.61
C ALA A 274 -2.32 18.25 -12.17
N ARG A 275 -2.65 17.06 -12.71
CA ARG A 275 -3.92 16.76 -13.40
C ARG A 275 -4.83 15.84 -12.60
N TRP A 276 -4.48 15.55 -11.35
CA TRP A 276 -5.08 14.47 -10.59
C TRP A 276 -6.60 14.53 -10.42
N PRO A 277 -7.24 15.66 -10.07
CA PRO A 277 -8.69 15.71 -9.92
C PRO A 277 -9.46 15.32 -11.20
N LEU A 278 -8.84 15.49 -12.37
CA LEU A 278 -9.40 15.07 -13.65
C LEU A 278 -9.19 13.57 -13.88
N LEU A 279 -7.97 13.07 -13.61
CA LEU A 279 -7.63 11.65 -13.77
C LEU A 279 -8.41 10.73 -12.81
N PHE A 280 -8.65 11.16 -11.56
CA PHE A 280 -9.42 10.37 -10.61
C PHE A 280 -10.83 10.07 -11.12
N ARG A 281 -11.49 11.06 -11.76
CA ARG A 281 -12.84 10.89 -12.32
C ARG A 281 -12.91 9.89 -13.46
N SER A 282 -11.80 9.66 -14.17
CA SER A 282 -11.73 8.63 -15.22
C SER A 282 -11.30 7.26 -14.70
N THR A 283 -10.96 7.15 -13.41
CA THR A 283 -10.50 5.90 -12.77
C THR A 283 -11.64 5.20 -12.00
N ALA A 284 -12.82 5.83 -11.90
CA ALA A 284 -14.00 5.35 -11.19
C ALA A 284 -15.17 5.06 -12.13
#